data_AF-A0A0T9N0I1-F1
#
_entry.id   AF-A0A0T9N0I1-F1
#
_cell.length_a   1.000
_cell.length_b   1.000
_cell.length_c   1.000
_cell.angle_alpha   90.00
_cell.angle_beta   90.00
_cell.angle_gamma   90.00
#
_symmetry.space_group_name_H-M   'P 1'
#
loop_
_entity.id
_entity.type
_entity.pdbx_description
1 polymer ?
#
loop_
_entity_poly.entity_id
_entity_poly.type
_entity_poly.pdbx_seq_one_letter_code
_entity_poly.pdbx_strand_id
1 'polypeptide(L)'
;MRIKTVKRLSEKTKIRHRNEINKTLAQLPLSAKRVLCLALVSVDTKKPLEPGKIFKVTADTYSSITKVKPSVAYRQLKEGAELLNNSKLSLSSDDIAALAKELGLPDSMKKSFERLDMGITDYCAYSQNEGFVVLKFTNTIHPYISNLIGGENKFTTQLLTSAMRLSGQYSWALYQLVRKNYSKFKAKNYFTIHLNELKDELIAYSINDDGNIEYKYPDFPIFKREVINKAIKEINEKTEIELLSCLVESKDGRKVSVLRFEFLIDEDKFTGDYSEDEAAFLEEFDKKVPPNKK
;
A
#
# COMPACT_ATOMS: atom_id res chain seq x y z
N MET A 1 -13.43 -4.06 -26.59
CA MET A 1 -12.91 -4.29 -25.22
C MET A 1 -13.42 -3.17 -24.33
N ARG A 2 -14.28 -3.43 -23.33
CA ARG A 2 -14.85 -2.38 -22.48
C ARG A 2 -13.82 -1.97 -21.42
N ILE A 3 -13.08 -0.91 -21.68
CA ILE A 3 -12.20 -0.25 -20.71
C ILE A 3 -13.13 0.45 -19.70
N LYS A 4 -13.29 -0.12 -18.51
CA LYS A 4 -14.02 0.55 -17.42
C LYS A 4 -13.16 1.70 -16.92
N THR A 5 -13.61 2.93 -17.13
CA THR A 5 -13.10 4.12 -16.46
C THR A 5 -13.17 3.91 -14.95
N VAL A 6 -12.11 4.31 -14.24
CA VAL A 6 -12.01 4.18 -12.78
C VAL A 6 -13.28 4.74 -12.13
N LYS A 7 -13.91 3.93 -11.27
CA LYS A 7 -15.06 4.30 -10.43
C LYS A 7 -14.76 5.66 -9.77
N ARG A 8 -15.69 6.63 -9.79
CA ARG A 8 -15.46 7.99 -9.23
C ARG A 8 -14.81 7.86 -7.85
N LEU A 9 -13.53 8.21 -7.79
CA LEU A 9 -12.70 8.05 -6.61
C LEU A 9 -13.17 9.03 -5.55
N SER A 10 -13.64 8.53 -4.41
CA SER A 10 -13.90 9.36 -3.24
C SER A 10 -12.69 9.33 -2.31
N GLU A 11 -12.59 10.31 -1.41
CA GLU A 11 -11.54 10.30 -0.38
C GLU A 11 -11.64 9.09 0.56
N LYS A 12 -12.83 8.47 0.64
CA LYS A 12 -13.10 7.25 1.42
C LYS A 12 -12.82 5.96 0.66
N THR A 13 -12.22 6.03 -0.53
CA THR A 13 -11.88 4.84 -1.32
C THR A 13 -10.89 3.97 -0.55
N LYS A 14 -11.26 2.70 -0.32
CA LYS A 14 -10.44 1.72 0.39
C LYS A 14 -9.80 0.74 -0.58
N ILE A 15 -8.55 0.39 -0.31
CA ILE A 15 -7.86 -0.74 -0.92
C ILE A 15 -7.67 -1.83 0.14
N ARG A 16 -7.70 -3.09 -0.29
CA ARG A 16 -7.56 -4.24 0.61
C ARG A 16 -6.74 -5.33 -0.05
N HIS A 17 -5.90 -5.96 0.75
CA HIS A 17 -5.07 -7.09 0.36
C HIS A 17 -4.82 -8.00 1.57
N ARG A 18 -4.36 -9.23 1.32
CA ARG A 18 -3.93 -10.19 2.34
C ARG A 18 -2.64 -9.73 3.03
N ASN A 19 -2.50 -10.01 4.32
CA ASN A 19 -1.36 -9.56 5.12
C ASN A 19 0.00 -10.08 4.63
N GLU A 20 -0.02 -11.24 3.99
CA GLU A 20 1.13 -11.97 3.45
C GLU A 20 1.94 -11.13 2.45
N ILE A 21 1.29 -10.21 1.72
CA ILE A 21 1.99 -9.32 0.78
C ILE A 21 2.41 -7.98 1.38
N ASN A 22 2.20 -7.73 2.69
CA ASN A 22 2.59 -6.46 3.32
C ASN A 22 4.09 -6.19 3.15
N LYS A 23 4.94 -7.19 3.40
CA LYS A 23 6.40 -7.07 3.23
C LYS A 23 6.77 -6.69 1.79
N THR A 24 6.14 -7.33 0.81
CA THR A 24 6.31 -6.99 -0.62
C THR A 24 5.96 -5.53 -0.86
N LEU A 25 4.79 -5.10 -0.39
CA LEU A 25 4.33 -3.73 -0.57
C LEU A 25 5.25 -2.72 0.11
N ALA A 26 5.76 -3.00 1.30
CA ALA A 26 6.68 -2.12 2.03
C ALA A 26 8.02 -1.92 1.29
N GLN A 27 8.51 -2.95 0.60
CA GLN A 27 9.77 -2.92 -0.18
C GLN A 27 9.66 -2.15 -1.50
N LEU A 28 8.47 -2.08 -2.11
CA LEU A 28 8.30 -1.41 -3.40
C LEU A 28 8.76 0.06 -3.37
N PRO A 29 9.40 0.59 -4.42
CA PRO A 29 9.64 2.02 -4.54
C PRO A 29 8.34 2.84 -4.50
N LEU A 30 8.40 4.10 -4.06
CA LEU A 30 7.21 4.95 -3.88
C LEU A 30 6.35 5.07 -5.16
N SER A 31 6.98 5.27 -6.31
CA SER A 31 6.30 5.35 -7.60
C SER A 31 5.57 4.06 -7.94
N ALA A 32 6.23 2.90 -7.80
CA ALA A 32 5.63 1.58 -8.03
C ALA A 32 4.47 1.28 -7.06
N LYS A 33 4.62 1.60 -5.76
CA LYS A 33 3.56 1.51 -4.75
C LYS A 33 2.31 2.27 -5.20
N ARG A 34 2.49 3.51 -5.65
CA ARG A 34 1.39 4.37 -6.07
C ARG A 34 0.66 3.84 -7.30
N VAL A 35 1.39 3.31 -8.29
CA VAL A 35 0.79 2.66 -9.46
C VAL A 35 -0.01 1.42 -9.05
N LEU A 36 0.57 0.58 -8.18
CA LEU A 36 -0.10 -0.61 -7.67
C LEU A 36 -1.38 -0.27 -6.89
N CYS A 37 -1.32 0.69 -5.95
CA CYS A 37 -2.48 1.13 -5.19
C CYS A 37 -3.63 1.62 -6.09
N LEU A 38 -3.31 2.40 -7.14
CA LEU A 38 -4.31 2.87 -8.10
C LEU A 38 -4.93 1.73 -8.92
N ALA A 39 -4.15 0.71 -9.26
CA ALA A 39 -4.68 -0.47 -9.94
C ALA A 39 -5.65 -1.26 -9.04
N LEU A 40 -5.32 -1.41 -7.75
CA LEU A 40 -6.13 -2.12 -6.77
C LEU A 40 -7.52 -1.49 -6.55
N VAL A 41 -7.68 -0.19 -6.80
CA VAL A 41 -8.99 0.49 -6.74
C VAL A 41 -10.04 -0.19 -7.62
N SER A 42 -9.62 -0.67 -8.79
CA SER A 42 -10.51 -1.26 -9.80
C SER A 42 -10.75 -2.75 -9.59
N VAL A 43 -10.18 -3.33 -8.52
CA VAL A 43 -10.37 -4.72 -8.11
C VAL A 43 -11.60 -4.80 -7.20
N ASP A 44 -12.57 -5.64 -7.57
CA ASP A 44 -13.65 -6.01 -6.67
C ASP A 44 -13.11 -7.08 -5.72
N THR A 45 -12.74 -6.68 -4.50
CA THR A 45 -12.09 -7.57 -3.55
C THR A 45 -13.00 -8.73 -3.10
N LYS A 46 -14.30 -8.69 -3.39
CA LYS A 46 -15.25 -9.75 -3.03
C LYS A 46 -15.41 -10.80 -4.14
N LYS A 47 -14.84 -10.58 -5.32
CA LYS A 47 -14.98 -11.49 -6.45
C LYS A 47 -13.62 -12.01 -6.89
N PRO A 48 -13.55 -13.19 -7.50
CA PRO A 48 -12.33 -13.61 -8.19
C PRO A 48 -12.01 -12.61 -9.30
N LEU A 49 -10.72 -12.37 -9.51
CA LEU A 49 -10.29 -11.54 -10.61
C LEU A 49 -10.52 -12.27 -11.94
N GLU A 50 -11.16 -11.60 -12.89
CA GLU A 50 -11.32 -12.13 -14.25
C GLU A 50 -9.93 -12.36 -14.88
N PRO A 51 -9.63 -13.57 -15.38
CA PRO A 51 -8.39 -13.84 -16.10
C PRO A 51 -8.24 -12.88 -17.29
N GLY A 52 -7.04 -12.35 -17.50
CA GLY A 52 -6.82 -11.43 -18.62
C GLY A 52 -7.26 -9.99 -18.35
N LYS A 53 -7.80 -9.66 -17.18
CA LYS A 53 -8.25 -8.30 -16.86
C LYS A 53 -7.10 -7.31 -16.89
N ILE A 54 -7.30 -6.24 -17.66
CA ILE A 54 -6.34 -5.14 -17.82
C ILE A 54 -6.82 -3.95 -16.98
N PHE A 55 -5.88 -3.34 -16.27
CA PHE A 55 -6.10 -2.18 -15.42
C PHE A 55 -5.49 -0.95 -16.08
N LYS A 56 -6.22 0.16 -16.08
CA LYS A 56 -5.77 1.44 -16.63
C LYS A 56 -5.61 2.45 -15.50
N VAL A 57 -4.46 3.09 -15.42
CA VAL A 57 -4.13 4.14 -14.45
C VAL A 57 -3.72 5.39 -15.22
N THR A 58 -4.38 6.53 -15.00
CA THR A 58 -4.08 7.78 -15.69
C THR A 58 -3.23 8.72 -14.83
N ALA A 59 -2.41 9.54 -15.48
CA ALA A 59 -1.61 10.56 -14.81
C ALA A 59 -2.50 11.59 -14.10
N ASP A 60 -3.66 11.92 -14.65
CA ASP A 60 -4.61 12.84 -14.03
C ASP A 60 -5.12 12.29 -12.69
N THR A 61 -5.57 11.03 -12.67
CA THR A 61 -6.03 10.38 -11.43
C THR A 61 -4.90 10.31 -10.40
N TYR A 62 -3.69 10.00 -10.84
CA TYR A 62 -2.49 10.00 -9.99
C TYR A 62 -2.25 11.38 -9.38
N SER A 63 -2.25 12.43 -10.21
CA SER A 63 -2.00 13.82 -9.83
C SER A 63 -3.03 14.32 -8.82
N SER A 64 -4.32 14.07 -9.07
CA SER A 64 -5.42 14.50 -8.20
C SER A 64 -5.32 13.90 -6.80
N ILE A 65 -5.02 12.60 -6.68
CA ILE A 65 -4.94 11.95 -5.37
C ILE A 65 -3.68 12.35 -4.60
N THR A 66 -2.54 12.38 -5.28
CA THR A 66 -1.23 12.65 -4.65
C THR A 66 -0.95 14.13 -4.43
N LYS A 67 -1.74 15.02 -5.04
CA LYS A 67 -1.56 16.48 -5.03
C LYS A 67 -0.19 16.92 -5.58
N VAL A 68 0.43 16.13 -6.46
CA VAL A 68 1.66 16.52 -7.17
C VAL A 68 1.33 17.26 -8.46
N LYS A 69 2.30 18.00 -9.00
CA LYS A 69 2.16 18.65 -10.32
C LYS A 69 1.98 17.60 -11.42
N PRO A 70 1.20 17.86 -12.48
CA PRO A 70 0.98 16.91 -13.57
C PRO A 70 2.28 16.35 -14.15
N SER A 71 3.28 17.19 -14.45
CA SER A 71 4.58 16.74 -14.97
C SER A 71 5.30 15.73 -14.08
N VAL A 72 5.18 15.86 -12.77
CA VAL A 72 5.71 14.90 -11.79
C VAL A 72 4.89 13.62 -11.79
N ALA A 73 3.56 13.72 -11.88
CA ALA A 73 2.67 12.57 -11.98
C ALA A 73 2.99 11.73 -13.23
N TYR A 74 3.15 12.35 -14.40
CA TYR A 74 3.55 11.67 -15.63
C TYR A 74 4.87 10.89 -15.46
N ARG A 75 5.90 11.56 -14.92
CA ARG A 75 7.21 10.94 -14.69
C ARG A 75 7.12 9.78 -13.71
N GLN A 76 6.50 9.97 -12.55
CA GLN A 76 6.36 8.94 -11.53
C GLN A 76 5.47 7.78 -11.97
N LEU A 77 4.46 8.04 -12.80
CA LEU A 77 3.60 6.99 -13.36
C LEU A 77 4.38 6.11 -14.33
N LYS A 78 5.18 6.70 -15.24
CA LYS A 78 6.04 5.97 -16.17
C LYS A 78 7.10 5.14 -15.43
N GLU A 79 7.85 5.78 -14.55
CA GLU A 79 8.90 5.13 -13.73
C GLU A 79 8.29 4.04 -12.84
N GLY A 80 7.16 4.34 -12.19
CA GLY A 80 6.48 3.41 -11.31
C GLY A 80 5.97 2.16 -12.03
N ALA A 81 5.53 2.29 -13.29
CA ALA A 81 5.12 1.16 -14.11
C ALA A 81 6.30 0.23 -14.44
N GLU A 82 7.45 0.80 -14.81
CA GLU A 82 8.68 0.05 -15.09
C GLU A 82 9.17 -0.69 -13.85
N LEU A 83 9.25 0.01 -12.71
CA LEU A 83 9.66 -0.58 -11.44
C LEU A 83 8.69 -1.66 -10.98
N LEU A 84 7.38 -1.44 -11.10
CA LEU A 84 6.37 -2.44 -10.74
C LEU A 84 6.47 -3.69 -11.61
N ASN A 85 6.75 -3.51 -12.91
CA ASN A 85 6.92 -4.64 -13.84
C ASN A 85 8.08 -5.55 -13.46
N ASN A 86 9.17 -4.97 -12.98
CA ASN A 86 10.37 -5.69 -12.56
C ASN A 86 10.31 -6.16 -11.09
N SER A 87 9.22 -5.85 -10.38
CA SER A 87 9.05 -6.19 -8.96
C SER A 87 8.52 -7.62 -8.79
N LYS A 88 8.99 -8.27 -7.72
CA LYS A 88 8.65 -9.64 -7.36
C LYS A 88 7.97 -9.67 -6.00
N LEU A 89 7.13 -10.69 -5.79
CA LEU A 89 6.57 -11.01 -4.48
C LEU A 89 7.70 -11.48 -3.55
N SER A 90 7.74 -10.90 -2.35
CA SER A 90 8.58 -11.34 -1.24
C SER A 90 7.67 -12.03 -0.22
N LEU A 91 7.67 -13.36 -0.24
CA LEU A 91 6.88 -14.24 0.64
C LEU A 91 7.78 -14.99 1.63
N SER A 92 7.27 -15.30 2.82
CA SER A 92 7.96 -16.22 3.74
C SER A 92 7.82 -17.67 3.27
N SER A 93 8.63 -18.58 3.81
CA SER A 93 8.54 -20.02 3.50
C SER A 93 7.15 -20.58 3.78
N ASP A 94 6.51 -20.14 4.88
CA ASP A 94 5.15 -20.55 5.23
C ASP A 94 4.12 -20.02 4.22
N ASP A 95 4.27 -18.76 3.78
CA ASP A 95 3.40 -18.15 2.78
C ASP A 95 3.54 -18.84 1.41
N ILE A 96 4.76 -19.26 1.04
CA ILE A 96 5.02 -20.04 -0.17
C ILE A 96 4.29 -21.38 -0.10
N ALA A 97 4.36 -22.07 1.03
CA ALA A 97 3.66 -23.35 1.22
C ALA A 97 2.13 -23.19 1.15
N ALA A 98 1.59 -22.12 1.75
CA ALA A 98 0.17 -21.78 1.67
C ALA A 98 -0.26 -21.46 0.23
N LEU A 99 0.51 -20.63 -0.49
CA LEU A 99 0.25 -20.30 -1.89
C LEU A 99 0.32 -21.54 -2.79
N ALA A 100 1.32 -22.40 -2.61
CA ALA A 100 1.46 -23.63 -3.37
C ALA A 100 0.23 -24.53 -3.21
N LYS A 101 -0.37 -24.58 -2.01
CA LYS A 101 -1.64 -25.27 -1.78
C LYS A 101 -2.81 -24.61 -2.52
N GLU A 102 -2.92 -23.28 -2.48
CA GLU A 102 -3.99 -22.55 -3.19
C GLU A 102 -3.88 -22.65 -4.72
N LEU A 103 -2.65 -22.67 -5.25
CA LEU A 103 -2.38 -22.83 -6.68
C LEU A 103 -2.44 -24.28 -7.15
N GLY A 104 -2.65 -25.26 -6.25
CA GLY A 104 -2.68 -26.68 -6.58
C GLY A 104 -1.33 -27.23 -7.06
N LEU A 105 -0.22 -26.66 -6.60
CA LEU A 105 1.13 -27.12 -6.98
C LEU A 105 1.49 -28.44 -6.27
N PRO A 106 2.27 -29.32 -6.92
CA PRO A 106 2.68 -30.61 -6.35
C PRO A 106 3.41 -30.45 -5.00
N ASP A 107 3.20 -31.40 -4.08
CA ASP A 107 3.84 -31.37 -2.75
C ASP A 107 5.38 -31.37 -2.80
N SER A 108 5.96 -31.92 -3.88
CA SER A 108 7.41 -31.86 -4.13
C SER A 108 7.95 -30.44 -4.31
N MET A 109 7.12 -29.48 -4.76
CA MET A 109 7.49 -28.06 -4.81
C MET A 109 7.43 -27.38 -3.44
N LYS A 110 6.64 -27.88 -2.48
CA LYS A 110 6.42 -27.21 -1.18
C LYS A 110 7.65 -27.24 -0.25
N LYS A 111 8.52 -28.23 -0.39
CA LYS A 111 9.71 -28.43 0.45
C LYS A 111 11.04 -28.03 -0.21
N SER A 112 11.00 -27.62 -1.49
CA SER A 112 12.19 -27.56 -2.33
C SER A 112 12.66 -26.13 -2.63
N PHE A 113 11.90 -25.10 -2.24
CA PHE A 113 12.25 -23.72 -2.53
C PHE A 113 12.64 -22.97 -1.26
N GLU A 114 13.93 -22.65 -1.15
CA GLU A 114 14.42 -21.64 -0.21
C GLU A 114 13.93 -20.24 -0.59
N ARG A 115 13.65 -20.02 -1.89
CA ARG A 115 13.11 -18.77 -2.43
C ARG A 115 12.28 -19.03 -3.69
N LEU A 116 11.14 -18.36 -3.81
CA LEU A 116 10.28 -18.39 -5.00
C LEU A 116 10.04 -16.97 -5.53
N ASP A 117 10.76 -16.61 -6.59
CA ASP A 117 10.65 -15.31 -7.24
C ASP A 117 9.46 -15.27 -8.21
N MET A 118 8.34 -14.69 -7.79
CA MET A 118 7.15 -14.52 -8.63
C MET A 118 6.91 -13.05 -8.96
N GLY A 119 6.76 -12.73 -10.24
CA GLY A 119 6.40 -11.38 -10.67
C GLY A 119 5.04 -10.93 -10.14
N ILE A 120 4.88 -9.62 -9.97
CA ILE A 120 3.61 -8.99 -9.58
C ILE A 120 2.69 -8.78 -10.80
N THR A 121 3.26 -8.43 -11.93
CA THR A 121 2.54 -8.15 -13.18
C THR A 121 3.08 -8.98 -14.33
N ASP A 122 2.20 -9.43 -15.22
CA ASP A 122 2.58 -10.00 -16.51
C ASP A 122 3.22 -8.91 -17.39
N TYR A 123 2.64 -7.71 -17.37
CA TYR A 123 3.21 -6.52 -18.00
C TYR A 123 2.67 -5.23 -17.37
N CYS A 124 3.48 -4.17 -17.43
CA CYS A 124 3.06 -2.77 -17.33
C CYS A 124 3.55 -2.01 -18.57
N ALA A 125 2.65 -1.35 -19.29
CA ALA A 125 2.99 -0.56 -20.48
C ALA A 125 2.49 0.88 -20.33
N TYR A 126 3.38 1.83 -20.57
CA TYR A 126 3.07 3.27 -20.57
C TYR A 126 2.76 3.75 -21.99
N SER A 127 1.62 4.41 -22.17
CA SER A 127 1.25 5.08 -23.44
C SER A 127 1.83 6.49 -23.43
N GLN A 128 2.89 6.71 -24.23
CA GLN A 128 3.66 7.96 -24.23
C GLN A 128 2.84 9.21 -24.56
N ASN A 129 1.81 9.08 -25.41
CA ASN A 129 1.04 10.21 -25.91
C ASN A 129 -0.34 10.36 -25.26
N GLU A 130 -0.79 9.38 -24.48
CA GLU A 130 -2.15 9.38 -23.90
C GLU A 130 -2.16 9.48 -22.37
N GLY A 131 -0.98 9.51 -21.74
CA GLY A 131 -0.88 9.85 -20.32
C GLY A 131 -1.40 8.78 -19.36
N PHE A 132 -1.35 7.51 -19.75
CA PHE A 132 -1.78 6.41 -18.91
C PHE A 132 -0.87 5.20 -18.99
N VAL A 133 -0.95 4.36 -17.96
CA VAL A 133 -0.36 3.03 -17.89
C VAL A 133 -1.48 2.00 -17.99
N VAL A 134 -1.25 0.95 -18.75
CA VAL A 134 -2.00 -0.29 -18.65
C VAL A 134 -1.15 -1.35 -17.99
N LEU A 135 -1.75 -2.14 -17.11
CA LEU A 135 -1.07 -3.27 -16.49
C LEU A 135 -1.99 -4.47 -16.36
N LYS A 136 -1.36 -5.64 -16.32
CA LYS A 136 -2.01 -6.93 -16.10
C LYS A 136 -1.29 -7.64 -14.96
N PHE A 137 -2.04 -8.04 -13.94
CA PHE A 137 -1.49 -8.83 -12.82
C PHE A 137 -1.17 -10.25 -13.26
N THR A 138 -0.18 -10.85 -12.62
CA THR A 138 0.08 -12.29 -12.74
C THR A 138 -0.99 -13.09 -12.00
N ASN A 139 -1.18 -14.35 -12.36
CA ASN A 139 -2.06 -15.25 -11.60
C ASN A 139 -1.58 -15.45 -10.14
N THR A 140 -0.28 -15.26 -9.87
CA THR A 140 0.31 -15.48 -8.53
C THR A 140 -0.16 -14.44 -7.52
N ILE A 141 -0.44 -13.19 -7.93
CA ILE A 141 -0.92 -12.17 -6.99
C ILE A 141 -2.43 -12.22 -6.73
N HIS A 142 -3.21 -12.85 -7.62
CA HIS A 142 -4.68 -12.86 -7.53
C HIS A 142 -5.24 -13.27 -6.15
N PRO A 143 -4.72 -14.32 -5.47
CA PRO A 143 -5.26 -14.72 -4.17
C PRO A 143 -5.08 -13.67 -3.07
N TYR A 144 -4.10 -12.78 -3.23
CA TYR A 144 -3.78 -11.75 -2.24
C TYR A 144 -4.58 -10.46 -2.42
N ILE A 145 -5.17 -10.23 -3.59
CA ILE A 145 -5.86 -8.97 -3.94
C ILE A 145 -7.34 -9.15 -4.31
N SER A 146 -7.77 -10.39 -4.55
CA SER A 146 -9.14 -10.74 -4.94
C SER A 146 -9.68 -11.88 -4.07
N ASN A 147 -11.00 -12.09 -4.09
CA ASN A 147 -11.66 -13.08 -3.23
C ASN A 147 -11.30 -12.96 -1.73
N LEU A 148 -11.22 -11.73 -1.23
CA LEU A 148 -10.86 -11.37 0.14
C LEU A 148 -12.09 -11.43 1.07
N ILE A 149 -12.78 -12.57 1.06
CA ILE A 149 -13.95 -12.86 1.89
C ILE A 149 -13.55 -13.89 2.97
N GLY A 150 -14.23 -13.85 4.12
CA GLY A 150 -14.04 -14.80 5.21
C GLY A 150 -13.13 -14.29 6.33
N GLY A 151 -13.25 -14.88 7.51
CA GLY A 151 -12.38 -14.57 8.67
C GLY A 151 -11.10 -15.41 8.73
N GLU A 152 -11.00 -16.44 7.88
CA GLU A 152 -9.85 -17.36 7.82
C GLU A 152 -8.58 -16.65 7.32
N ASN A 153 -8.75 -15.73 6.37
CA ASN A 153 -7.66 -14.94 5.81
C ASN A 153 -7.52 -13.61 6.55
N LYS A 154 -6.28 -13.22 6.88
CA LYS A 154 -6.00 -11.93 7.54
C LYS A 154 -5.75 -10.88 6.47
N PHE A 155 -6.42 -9.75 6.58
CA PHE A 155 -6.34 -8.69 5.57
C PHE A 155 -5.97 -7.35 6.19
N THR A 156 -5.32 -6.54 5.38
CA THR A 156 -5.04 -5.14 5.67
C THR A 156 -5.91 -4.29 4.76
N THR A 157 -6.73 -3.43 5.34
CA THR A 157 -7.52 -2.43 4.59
C THR A 157 -6.96 -1.04 4.85
N GLN A 158 -6.72 -0.26 3.81
CA GLN A 158 -6.15 1.10 3.88
C GLN A 158 -7.02 2.10 3.12
N LEU A 159 -6.95 3.38 3.50
CA LEU A 159 -7.46 4.45 2.65
C LEU A 159 -6.47 4.73 1.53
N LEU A 160 -6.98 4.77 0.29
CA LEU A 160 -6.17 5.01 -0.90
C LEU A 160 -5.48 6.37 -0.81
N THR A 161 -6.23 7.42 -0.49
CA THR A 161 -5.74 8.80 -0.41
C THR A 161 -4.56 8.92 0.56
N SER A 162 -4.70 8.36 1.76
CA SER A 162 -3.66 8.33 2.77
C SER A 162 -2.42 7.58 2.31
N ALA A 163 -2.58 6.35 1.81
CA ALA A 163 -1.46 5.56 1.30
C ALA A 163 -0.71 6.27 0.16
N MET A 164 -1.41 7.01 -0.69
CA MET A 164 -0.83 7.72 -1.83
C MET A 164 -0.13 9.03 -1.44
N ARG A 165 -0.60 9.73 -0.39
CA ARG A 165 -0.05 11.02 0.09
C ARG A 165 1.23 10.86 0.91
N LEU A 166 1.44 9.70 1.52
CA LEU A 166 2.69 9.38 2.22
C LEU A 166 3.85 9.29 1.22
N SER A 167 4.97 9.91 1.58
CA SER A 167 6.18 9.97 0.75
C SER A 167 7.37 9.24 1.37
N GLY A 168 7.46 9.18 2.71
CA GLY A 168 8.48 8.41 3.40
C GLY A 168 8.25 6.90 3.30
N GLN A 169 9.30 6.14 2.98
CA GLN A 169 9.27 4.67 2.98
C GLN A 169 8.80 4.13 4.34
N TYR A 170 9.39 4.62 5.43
CA TYR A 170 9.04 4.20 6.77
C TYR A 170 7.64 4.66 7.19
N SER A 171 7.22 5.85 6.75
CA SER A 171 5.86 6.36 6.98
C SER A 171 4.82 5.44 6.35
N TRP A 172 5.06 5.01 5.10
CA TRP A 172 4.15 4.10 4.41
C TRP A 172 4.07 2.73 5.09
N ALA A 173 5.22 2.15 5.44
CA ALA A 173 5.27 0.86 6.12
C ALA A 173 4.63 0.90 7.52
N LEU A 174 4.90 1.97 8.29
CA LEU A 174 4.28 2.16 9.60
C LEU A 174 2.77 2.36 9.51
N TYR A 175 2.31 3.14 8.52
CA TYR A 175 0.88 3.30 8.23
C TYR A 175 0.23 1.95 7.90
N GLN A 176 0.86 1.14 7.04
CA GLN A 176 0.37 -0.20 6.72
C GLN A 176 0.32 -1.09 7.98
N LEU A 177 1.33 -1.04 8.84
CA LEU A 177 1.38 -1.80 10.09
C LEU A 177 0.27 -1.39 11.06
N VAL A 178 -0.01 -0.10 11.21
CA VAL A 178 -1.14 0.40 12.01
C VAL A 178 -2.46 -0.10 11.42
N ARG A 179 -2.66 0.03 10.10
CA ARG A 179 -3.88 -0.42 9.42
C ARG A 179 -4.07 -1.94 9.46
N LYS A 180 -2.99 -2.73 9.44
CA LYS A 180 -2.99 -4.19 9.66
C LYS A 180 -3.56 -4.53 11.03
N ASN A 181 -3.10 -3.85 12.08
CA ASN A 181 -3.57 -4.04 13.45
C ASN A 181 -5.00 -3.56 13.66
N TYR A 182 -5.37 -2.40 13.11
CA TYR A 182 -6.74 -1.89 13.14
C TYR A 182 -7.72 -2.82 12.41
N SER A 183 -7.32 -3.37 11.25
CA SER A 183 -8.15 -4.32 10.49
C SER A 183 -8.38 -5.63 11.26
N LYS A 184 -7.41 -6.05 12.07
CA LYS A 184 -7.52 -7.24 12.92
C LYS A 184 -8.51 -7.03 14.07
N PHE A 185 -8.47 -5.87 14.73
CA PHE A 185 -9.34 -5.59 15.87
C PHE A 185 -9.61 -4.08 16.02
N LYS A 186 -10.73 -3.63 15.44
CA LYS A 186 -11.07 -2.20 15.33
C LYS A 186 -11.25 -1.48 16.67
N ALA A 187 -11.66 -2.20 17.72
CA ALA A 187 -11.90 -1.61 19.04
C ALA A 187 -10.59 -1.39 19.84
N LYS A 188 -9.45 -1.94 19.37
CA LYS A 188 -8.16 -1.80 20.05
C LYS A 188 -7.34 -0.76 19.31
N ASN A 189 -7.12 0.34 20.00
CA ASN A 189 -6.39 1.50 19.55
C ASN A 189 -4.89 1.41 19.87
N TYR A 190 -4.35 0.20 20.03
CA TYR A 190 -2.92 0.00 20.28
C TYR A 190 -2.43 -1.39 19.86
N PHE A 191 -1.12 -1.50 19.61
CA PHE A 191 -0.43 -2.77 19.50
C PHE A 191 0.98 -2.67 20.10
N THR A 192 1.51 -3.81 20.53
CA THR A 192 2.90 -3.95 20.97
C THR A 192 3.68 -4.75 19.93
N ILE A 193 4.97 -4.43 19.79
CA ILE A 193 5.84 -5.08 18.81
C ILE A 193 7.30 -5.07 19.32
N HIS A 194 8.03 -6.16 19.06
CA HIS A 194 9.46 -6.21 19.36
C HIS A 194 10.25 -5.27 18.44
N LEU A 195 11.37 -4.72 18.94
CA LEU A 195 12.15 -3.75 18.18
C LEU A 195 12.67 -4.31 16.84
N ASN A 196 13.16 -5.55 16.83
CA ASN A 196 13.66 -6.18 15.60
C ASN A 196 12.52 -6.49 14.62
N GLU A 197 11.40 -6.99 15.13
CA GLU A 197 10.20 -7.23 14.32
C GLU A 197 9.67 -5.93 13.70
N LEU A 198 9.70 -4.80 14.43
CA LEU A 198 9.37 -3.49 13.88
C LEU A 198 10.34 -3.09 12.76
N LYS A 199 11.65 -3.32 12.93
CA LYS A 199 12.62 -3.03 11.88
C LYS A 199 12.38 -3.89 10.64
N ASP A 200 11.96 -5.13 10.81
CA ASP A 200 11.59 -6.02 9.71
C ASP A 200 10.34 -5.49 8.98
N GLU A 201 9.28 -5.15 9.71
CA GLU A 201 8.02 -4.60 9.14
C GLU A 201 8.26 -3.26 8.42
N LEU A 202 9.18 -2.43 8.92
CA LEU A 202 9.52 -1.13 8.30
C LEU A 202 10.56 -1.23 7.17
N ILE A 203 11.10 -2.42 6.89
CA ILE A 203 12.22 -2.62 5.96
C ILE A 203 13.41 -1.71 6.34
N ALA A 204 13.68 -1.60 7.63
CA ALA A 204 14.79 -0.85 8.20
C ALA A 204 16.06 -1.72 8.26
N TYR A 205 16.38 -2.38 7.15
CA TYR A 205 17.56 -3.21 6.97
C TYR A 205 18.09 -3.11 5.54
N SER A 206 19.30 -3.62 5.34
CA SER A 206 19.88 -3.95 4.04
C SER A 206 20.18 -5.45 3.99
N ILE A 207 20.29 -5.99 2.78
CA ILE A 207 20.80 -7.33 2.54
C ILE A 207 22.19 -7.11 1.94
N ASN A 208 23.21 -7.66 2.59
CA ASN A 208 24.59 -7.56 2.12
C ASN A 208 24.85 -8.60 1.02
N ASP A 209 26.01 -8.52 0.34
CA ASP A 209 26.33 -9.40 -0.79
C ASP A 209 26.28 -10.90 -0.42
N ASP A 210 26.56 -11.23 0.84
CA ASP A 210 26.47 -12.58 1.40
C ASP A 210 25.04 -13.03 1.76
N GLY A 211 24.02 -12.23 1.46
CA GLY A 211 22.61 -12.52 1.76
C GLY A 211 22.18 -12.25 3.20
N ASN A 212 23.08 -11.76 4.05
CA ASN A 212 22.80 -11.48 5.47
C ASN A 212 22.06 -10.15 5.67
N ILE A 213 21.12 -10.13 6.64
CA ILE A 213 20.36 -8.95 7.02
C ILE A 213 21.19 -8.07 7.96
N GLU A 214 21.39 -6.81 7.57
CA GLU A 214 22.01 -5.79 8.40
C GLU A 214 20.99 -4.71 8.77
N TYR A 215 20.69 -4.58 10.07
CA TYR A 215 19.73 -3.59 10.55
C TYR A 215 20.27 -2.17 10.46
N LYS A 216 19.51 -1.29 9.83
CA LYS A 216 19.75 0.15 9.84
C LYS A 216 19.46 0.71 11.24
N TYR A 217 20.13 1.81 11.56
CA TYR A 217 20.01 2.53 12.83
C TYR A 217 20.18 1.61 14.05
N PRO A 218 21.38 1.07 14.31
CA PRO A 218 21.62 0.17 15.45
C PRO A 218 21.19 0.80 16.78
N ASP A 219 21.47 2.09 16.95
CA ASP A 219 21.12 2.84 18.15
C ASP A 219 19.64 3.23 18.19
N PHE A 220 18.95 2.80 19.24
CA PHE A 220 17.53 3.09 19.43
C PHE A 220 17.20 4.60 19.42
N PRO A 221 17.96 5.50 20.07
CA PRO A 221 17.67 6.94 19.99
C PRO A 221 17.69 7.49 18.57
N ILE A 222 18.61 7.01 17.72
CA ILE A 222 18.69 7.41 16.31
C ILE A 222 17.51 6.81 15.54
N PHE A 223 17.23 5.51 15.73
CA PHE A 223 16.07 4.88 15.10
C PHE A 223 14.76 5.57 15.47
N LYS A 224 14.56 5.92 16.74
CA LYS A 224 13.38 6.65 17.21
C LYS A 224 13.28 8.02 16.53
N ARG A 225 14.36 8.77 16.43
CA ARG A 225 14.37 10.12 15.84
C ARG A 225 14.20 10.09 14.32
N GLU A 226 14.99 9.28 13.62
CA GLU A 226 15.09 9.27 12.16
C GLU A 226 14.00 8.44 11.48
N VAL A 227 13.47 7.42 12.16
CA VAL A 227 12.47 6.51 11.59
C VAL A 227 11.12 6.75 12.23
N ILE A 228 10.98 6.45 13.53
CA ILE A 228 9.66 6.43 14.19
C ILE A 228 9.03 7.83 14.22
N ASN A 229 9.73 8.83 14.76
CA ASN A 229 9.16 10.16 14.95
C ASN A 229 8.85 10.86 13.62
N LYS A 230 9.74 10.73 12.62
CA LYS A 230 9.49 11.28 11.28
C LYS A 230 8.29 10.61 10.61
N ALA A 231 8.18 9.28 10.71
CA ALA A 231 7.04 8.53 10.17
C ALA A 231 5.73 8.93 10.86
N ILE A 232 5.72 8.99 12.20
CA ILE A 232 4.55 9.41 12.98
C ILE A 232 4.10 10.81 12.60
N LYS A 233 5.04 11.77 12.49
CA LYS A 233 4.73 13.14 12.10
C LYS A 233 4.04 13.19 10.74
N GLU A 234 4.61 12.53 9.73
CA GLU A 234 4.02 12.51 8.39
C GLU A 234 2.64 11.84 8.36
N ILE A 235 2.46 10.76 9.13
CA ILE A 235 1.18 10.02 9.22
C ILE A 235 0.09 10.91 9.83
N ASN A 236 0.35 11.55 10.96
CA ASN A 236 -0.62 12.43 11.62
C ASN A 236 -1.04 13.61 10.72
N GLU A 237 -0.10 14.15 9.94
CA GLU A 237 -0.33 15.28 9.03
C GLU A 237 -1.13 14.91 7.78
N LYS A 238 -0.92 13.70 7.23
CA LYS A 238 -1.39 13.37 5.87
C LYS A 238 -2.46 12.28 5.80
N THR A 239 -2.82 11.67 6.92
CA THR A 239 -3.72 10.50 6.96
C THR A 239 -4.90 10.69 7.92
N GLU A 240 -5.79 9.71 7.91
CA GLU A 240 -6.99 9.59 8.75
C GLU A 240 -6.65 9.23 10.21
N ILE A 241 -5.38 8.90 10.46
CA ILE A 241 -4.88 8.63 11.81
C ILE A 241 -4.68 9.99 12.47
N GLU A 242 -5.56 10.33 13.41
CA GLU A 242 -5.55 11.62 14.12
C GLU A 242 -4.40 11.70 15.13
N LEU A 243 -4.24 10.61 15.86
CA LEU A 243 -3.21 10.45 16.86
C LEU A 243 -2.48 9.16 16.56
N LEU A 244 -1.16 9.24 16.43
CA LEU A 244 -0.25 8.11 16.47
C LEU A 244 0.88 8.46 17.43
N SER A 245 1.14 7.58 18.39
CA SER A 245 2.22 7.75 19.36
C SER A 245 2.99 6.43 19.53
N CYS A 246 4.22 6.54 20.04
CA CYS A 246 5.08 5.39 20.32
C CYS A 246 5.69 5.50 21.72
N LEU A 247 5.46 4.48 22.53
CA LEU A 247 5.92 4.34 23.90
C LEU A 247 6.88 3.16 24.01
N VAL A 248 7.80 3.22 24.98
CA VAL A 248 8.63 2.08 25.35
C VAL A 248 7.83 1.24 26.35
N GLU A 249 7.44 0.03 25.95
CA GLU A 249 6.64 -0.87 26.80
C GLU A 249 7.56 -1.62 27.77
N SER A 250 8.68 -2.15 27.28
CA SER A 250 9.64 -2.88 28.11
C SER A 250 11.07 -2.77 27.59
N LYS A 251 12.00 -3.13 28.48
CA LYS A 251 13.44 -3.16 28.24
C LYS A 251 13.99 -4.53 28.62
N ASP A 252 15.00 -4.98 27.90
CA ASP A 252 15.84 -6.10 28.29
C ASP A 252 17.15 -5.55 28.85
N GLY A 253 17.28 -5.63 30.18
CA GLY A 253 18.29 -4.88 30.94
C GLY A 253 18.19 -3.37 30.66
N ARG A 254 19.23 -2.80 30.04
CA ARG A 254 19.28 -1.37 29.67
C ARG A 254 18.75 -1.09 28.25
N LYS A 255 18.57 -2.11 27.42
CA LYS A 255 18.20 -1.95 26.01
C LYS A 255 16.68 -1.99 25.83
N VAL A 256 16.15 -1.15 24.94
CA VAL A 256 14.72 -1.18 24.59
C VAL A 256 14.42 -2.47 23.82
N SER A 257 13.42 -3.21 24.25
CA SER A 257 13.05 -4.51 23.66
C SER A 257 11.68 -4.46 22.98
N VAL A 258 10.67 -3.87 23.62
CA VAL A 258 9.29 -3.81 23.13
C VAL A 258 8.79 -2.38 23.08
N LEU A 259 8.12 -2.04 21.99
CA LEU A 259 7.45 -0.77 21.78
C LEU A 259 5.94 -0.96 21.75
N ARG A 260 5.22 0.05 22.21
CA ARG A 260 3.77 0.15 22.10
C ARG A 260 3.40 1.33 21.22
N PHE A 261 2.63 1.06 20.19
CA PHE A 261 2.02 2.09 19.35
C PHE A 261 0.57 2.25 19.75
N GLU A 262 0.16 3.49 20.00
CA GLU A 262 -1.23 3.85 20.26
C GLU A 262 -1.72 4.75 19.15
N PHE A 263 -2.96 4.54 18.70
CA PHE A 263 -3.49 5.24 17.56
C PHE A 263 -5.01 5.48 17.66
N LEU A 264 -5.45 6.63 17.16
CA LEU A 264 -6.86 6.96 16.97
C LEU A 264 -7.10 7.21 15.48
N ILE A 265 -8.13 6.56 14.93
CA ILE A 265 -8.48 6.65 13.50
C ILE A 265 -9.85 7.27 13.38
N ASP A 266 -9.92 8.41 12.69
CA ASP A 266 -11.17 8.99 12.23
C ASP A 266 -11.29 8.78 10.72
N GLU A 267 -12.06 7.75 10.31
CA GLU A 267 -12.31 7.47 8.90
C GLU A 267 -13.16 8.54 8.20
N ASP A 268 -13.77 9.48 8.95
CA ASP A 268 -14.55 10.59 8.44
C ASP A 268 -13.75 11.90 8.31
N LYS A 269 -12.52 11.98 8.84
CA LYS A 269 -11.62 13.15 8.73
C LYS A 269 -11.40 13.68 7.30
N PHE A 270 -11.60 12.83 6.29
CA PHE A 270 -11.55 13.21 4.86
C PHE A 270 -12.94 13.37 4.22
N THR A 271 -13.96 13.78 4.99
CA THR A 271 -15.11 14.49 4.43
C THR A 271 -14.66 15.92 4.18
N GLY A 272 -13.91 16.15 3.11
CA GLY A 272 -13.65 17.51 2.66
C GLY A 272 -14.98 18.17 2.33
N ASP A 273 -15.34 19.17 3.13
CA ASP A 273 -15.94 20.41 2.63
C ASP A 273 -15.24 20.75 1.31
N TYR A 274 -16.02 20.95 0.25
CA TYR A 274 -15.55 21.68 -0.89
C TYR A 274 -15.01 23.01 -0.37
N SER A 275 -13.78 23.39 -0.72
CA SER A 275 -13.38 24.77 -0.50
C SER A 275 -14.45 25.68 -1.12
N GLU A 276 -14.83 26.78 -0.47
CA GLU A 276 -15.83 27.71 -1.02
C GLU A 276 -15.45 28.13 -2.45
N ASP A 277 -14.15 28.16 -2.75
CA ASP A 277 -13.58 28.39 -4.08
C ASP A 277 -13.84 27.25 -5.10
N GLU A 278 -13.79 25.98 -4.69
CA GLU A 278 -14.12 24.84 -5.56
C GLU A 278 -15.63 24.66 -5.74
N ALA A 279 -16.43 24.98 -4.71
CA ALA A 279 -17.89 25.02 -4.84
C ALA A 279 -18.33 26.15 -5.79
N ALA A 280 -17.73 27.33 -5.67
CA ALA A 280 -17.93 28.46 -6.57
C ALA A 280 -17.48 28.13 -8.00
N PHE A 281 -16.35 27.45 -8.16
CA PHE A 281 -15.86 27.01 -9.48
C PHE A 281 -16.80 25.98 -10.12
N LEU A 282 -17.30 25.00 -9.37
CA LEU A 282 -18.25 23.99 -9.87
C LEU A 282 -19.61 24.61 -10.22
N GLU A 283 -20.12 25.54 -9.41
CA GLU A 283 -21.33 26.30 -9.74
C GLU A 283 -21.15 27.16 -11.01
N GLU A 284 -19.99 27.80 -11.17
CA GLU A 284 -19.72 28.62 -12.35
C GLU A 284 -19.50 27.77 -13.60
N PHE A 285 -18.88 26.59 -13.45
CA PHE A 285 -18.68 25.62 -14.52
C PHE A 285 -20.01 24.99 -14.98
N ASP A 286 -20.87 24.58 -14.05
CA ASP A 286 -22.20 24.00 -14.36
C ASP A 286 -23.16 25.03 -14.99
N LYS A 287 -23.00 26.33 -14.69
CA LYS A 287 -23.70 27.42 -15.39
C LYS A 287 -23.20 27.63 -16.82
N LYS A 288 -21.89 27.49 -17.07
CA LYS A 288 -21.27 27.69 -18.39
C LYS A 288 -21.38 26.47 -19.30
N VAL A 289 -21.43 25.26 -18.74
CA VAL A 289 -21.55 24.00 -19.47
C VAL A 289 -22.56 23.11 -18.76
N PRO A 290 -23.87 23.32 -18.98
CA PRO A 290 -24.89 22.54 -18.31
C PRO A 290 -24.74 21.06 -18.68
N PRO A 291 -24.83 20.13 -17.71
CA PRO A 291 -24.71 18.72 -17.99
C PRO A 291 -25.81 18.30 -18.98
N ASN A 292 -25.41 17.61 -20.05
CA ASN A 292 -26.33 17.09 -21.06
C ASN A 292 -27.40 16.23 -20.38
N LYS A 293 -28.64 16.73 -20.38
CA LYS A 293 -29.81 15.96 -19.95
C LYS A 293 -29.99 14.81 -20.95
N LYS A 294 -29.94 13.58 -20.44
CA LYS A 294 -30.51 12.43 -21.15
C LYS A 294 -32.03 12.49 -21.08
#